data_AF-A0A2E4DE68-F1
#
_entry.id   AF-A0A2E4DE68-F1
#
_cell.length_a   1.000
_cell.length_b   1.000
_cell.length_c   1.000
_cell.angle_alpha   90.00
_cell.angle_beta   90.00
_cell.angle_gamma   90.00
#
_symmetry.space_group_name_H-M   'P 1'
#
loop_
_entity.id
_entity.type
_entity.pdbx_description
1 polymer ?
#
loop_
_entity_poly.entity_id
_entity_poly.type
_entity_poly.pdbx_seq_one_letter_code
_entity_poly.pdbx_strand_id
1 'polypeptide(L)'
;MISDLSTYSIENFIMFSYEVYWSMVASYNTELWPYQLIIFAFNIFLFFSILKRKNLKWVLALVGIYHAVIANIFFIQKFALINTASEYIGYLYLLISFLLFSLAFRSQRWKKSHSKITLVLIVVGLFVPFHFFRQFELTHIMLAGWGSLNTSLLTLGVLSSVQDTGKYLKKLISALTLFWILLYFTVAIYLD
;
A
#
# COMPACT_ATOMS: atom_id res chain seq x y z
N MET A 1 -12.64 -23.68 -27.28
CA MET A 1 -11.88 -24.55 -26.36
C MET A 1 -11.33 -23.66 -25.26
N ILE A 2 -11.80 -23.81 -24.03
CA ILE A 2 -11.22 -23.12 -22.87
C ILE A 2 -10.04 -23.99 -22.45
N SER A 3 -8.83 -23.45 -22.52
CA SER A 3 -7.62 -24.09 -21.99
C SER A 3 -7.80 -24.40 -20.50
N ASP A 4 -7.36 -25.59 -20.09
CA ASP A 4 -7.46 -26.04 -18.70
C ASP A 4 -6.66 -25.12 -17.77
N LEU A 5 -7.34 -24.45 -16.83
CA LEU A 5 -6.72 -23.50 -15.89
C LEU A 5 -5.62 -24.15 -15.04
N SER A 6 -5.60 -25.48 -14.94
CA SER A 6 -4.56 -26.25 -14.27
C SER A 6 -3.19 -26.23 -14.96
N THR A 7 -3.12 -25.84 -16.24
CA THR A 7 -1.85 -25.74 -16.99
C THR A 7 -1.14 -24.39 -16.86
N TYR A 8 -1.77 -23.40 -16.23
CA TYR A 8 -1.15 -22.10 -15.99
C TYR A 8 -0.49 -22.06 -14.62
N SER A 9 0.84 -21.86 -14.57
CA SER A 9 1.54 -21.49 -13.34
C SER A 9 1.52 -19.97 -13.14
N ILE A 10 1.71 -19.50 -11.90
CA ILE A 10 1.85 -18.07 -11.59
C ILE A 10 3.02 -17.45 -12.38
N GLU A 11 4.10 -18.21 -12.58
CA GLU A 11 5.30 -17.73 -13.29
C GLU A 11 4.98 -17.31 -14.73
N ASN A 12 4.04 -17.98 -15.39
CA ASN A 12 3.62 -17.65 -16.76
C ASN A 12 2.92 -16.28 -16.89
N PHE A 13 2.50 -15.69 -15.77
CA PHE A 13 1.89 -14.36 -15.74
C PHE A 13 2.86 -13.26 -15.28
N ILE A 14 4.06 -13.62 -14.82
CA ILE A 14 5.09 -12.69 -14.38
C ILE A 14 6.12 -12.58 -15.51
N MET A 15 6.01 -11.52 -16.32
CA MET A 15 6.87 -11.32 -17.49
C MET A 15 8.23 -10.65 -17.16
N PHE A 16 8.63 -10.59 -15.88
CA PHE A 16 9.86 -9.90 -15.47
C PHE A 16 10.58 -10.64 -14.35
N SER A 17 11.92 -10.58 -14.36
CA SER A 17 12.76 -11.15 -13.30
C SER A 17 12.83 -10.21 -12.09
N TYR A 18 13.29 -10.74 -10.95
CA TYR A 18 13.55 -9.98 -9.74
C TYR A 18 14.44 -8.75 -9.99
N GLU A 19 15.52 -8.90 -10.78
CA GLU A 19 16.45 -7.81 -11.08
C GLU A 19 15.79 -6.69 -11.90
N VAL A 20 14.92 -7.05 -12.85
CA VAL A 20 14.17 -6.08 -13.65
C VAL A 20 13.22 -5.29 -12.76
N TYR A 21 12.53 -5.97 -11.83
CA TYR A 21 11.66 -5.31 -10.86
C TYR A 21 12.41 -4.25 -10.04
N TRP A 22 13.55 -4.60 -9.45
CA TRP A 22 14.32 -3.68 -8.62
C TRP A 22 14.96 -2.54 -9.41
N SER A 23 15.40 -2.82 -10.64
CA SER A 23 15.89 -1.78 -11.55
C SER A 23 14.78 -0.76 -11.87
N MET A 24 13.55 -1.22 -12.07
CA MET A 24 12.40 -0.33 -12.26
C MET A 24 12.07 0.48 -11.01
N VAL A 25 12.14 -0.14 -9.82
CA VAL A 25 11.95 0.57 -8.54
C VAL A 25 13.03 1.64 -8.33
N ALA A 26 14.29 1.34 -8.62
CA ALA A 26 15.38 2.30 -8.53
C ALA A 26 15.19 3.48 -9.51
N SER A 27 14.80 3.19 -10.76
CA SER A 27 14.47 4.23 -11.76
C SER A 27 13.29 5.09 -11.28
N TYR A 28 12.22 4.44 -10.80
CA TYR A 28 11.04 5.10 -10.24
C TYR A 28 11.39 6.04 -9.09
N ASN A 29 12.24 5.58 -8.16
CA ASN A 29 12.69 6.39 -7.04
C ASN A 29 13.55 7.57 -7.48
N THR A 30 14.40 7.38 -8.49
CA THR A 30 15.25 8.44 -9.03
C THR A 30 14.44 9.51 -9.76
N GLU A 31 13.51 9.10 -10.62
CA GLU A 31 12.65 10.01 -11.40
C GLU A 31 11.79 10.93 -10.53
N LEU A 32 11.39 10.42 -9.36
CA LEU A 32 10.48 11.12 -8.46
C LEU A 32 11.19 11.82 -7.31
N TRP A 33 12.52 11.85 -7.31
CA TRP A 33 13.26 12.81 -6.51
C TRP A 33 12.94 14.24 -7.00
N PRO A 34 12.68 15.24 -6.11
CA PRO A 34 12.77 15.23 -4.65
C PRO A 34 11.41 15.06 -3.94
N TYR A 35 10.34 14.66 -4.64
CA TYR A 35 8.99 14.54 -4.07
C TYR A 35 8.90 13.57 -2.88
N GLN A 36 9.87 12.66 -2.77
CA GLN A 36 10.06 11.79 -1.60
C GLN A 36 10.15 12.56 -0.27
N LEU A 37 10.74 13.77 -0.26
CA LEU A 37 10.81 14.61 0.94
C LEU A 37 9.41 15.07 1.40
N ILE A 38 8.52 15.36 0.45
CA ILE A 38 7.14 15.75 0.72
C ILE A 38 6.38 14.57 1.30
N ILE A 39 6.56 13.38 0.72
CA ILE A 39 5.95 12.14 1.23
C ILE A 39 6.46 11.82 2.63
N PHE A 40 7.76 12.01 2.89
CA PHE A 40 8.33 11.84 4.22
C PHE A 40 7.69 12.81 5.23
N ALA A 41 7.54 14.08 4.88
CA ALA A 41 6.84 15.07 5.73
C ALA A 41 5.38 14.67 6.01
N PHE A 42 4.66 14.15 5.01
CA PHE A 42 3.31 13.62 5.19
C PHE A 42 3.28 12.39 6.10
N ASN A 43 4.27 11.49 6.03
CA ASN A 43 4.39 10.35 6.94
C ASN A 43 4.64 10.79 8.39
N ILE A 44 5.44 11.86 8.60
CA ILE A 44 5.62 12.48 9.92
C ILE A 44 4.28 13.06 10.43
N PHE A 45 3.54 13.78 9.57
CA PHE A 45 2.22 14.31 9.92
C PHE A 45 1.24 13.19 10.31
N LEU A 46 1.22 12.09 9.56
CA LEU A 46 0.40 10.91 9.85
C LEU A 46 0.79 10.30 11.19
N PHE A 47 2.08 10.08 11.44
CA PHE A 47 2.60 9.55 12.69
C PHE A 47 2.10 10.36 13.89
N PHE A 48 2.29 11.68 13.88
CA PHE A 48 1.86 12.54 14.98
C PHE A 48 0.34 12.63 15.11
N SER A 49 -0.40 12.66 14.00
CA SER A 49 -1.86 12.69 14.02
C SER A 49 -2.43 11.41 14.64
N ILE A 50 -1.86 10.25 14.31
CA ILE A 50 -2.26 8.97 14.88
C ILE A 50 -1.88 8.90 16.37
N LEU A 51 -0.62 9.23 16.71
CA LEU A 51 -0.12 9.19 18.09
C LEU A 51 -0.92 10.10 19.03
N LYS A 52 -1.22 11.33 18.58
CA LYS A 52 -2.02 12.30 19.34
C LYS A 52 -3.53 12.07 19.20
N ARG A 53 -3.96 11.10 18.39
CA ARG A 53 -5.36 10.80 18.08
C ARG A 53 -6.14 12.04 17.64
N LYS A 54 -5.53 12.84 16.75
CA LYS A 54 -6.13 14.04 16.14
C LYS A 54 -6.34 13.81 14.65
N ASN A 55 -7.10 14.70 14.02
CA ASN A 55 -7.15 14.81 12.56
C ASN A 55 -7.51 13.51 11.81
N LEU A 56 -8.38 12.64 12.38
CA LEU A 56 -8.67 11.33 11.78
C LEU A 56 -9.16 11.43 10.33
N LYS A 57 -10.01 12.42 10.04
CA LYS A 57 -10.46 12.72 8.67
C LYS A 57 -9.28 12.93 7.71
N TRP A 58 -8.30 13.73 8.12
CA TRP A 58 -7.10 14.00 7.32
C TRP A 58 -6.19 12.78 7.20
N VAL A 59 -6.08 11.97 8.25
CA VAL A 59 -5.35 10.70 8.19
C VAL A 59 -5.98 9.76 7.16
N LEU A 60 -7.29 9.55 7.22
CA LEU A 60 -8.00 8.68 6.27
C LEU A 60 -7.92 9.22 4.84
N ALA A 61 -8.10 10.54 4.65
CA ALA A 61 -7.99 11.17 3.34
C ALA A 61 -6.59 11.04 2.76
N LEU A 62 -5.54 11.29 3.55
CA LEU A 62 -4.15 11.22 3.09
C LEU A 62 -3.72 9.79 2.78
N VAL A 63 -4.13 8.80 3.59
CA VAL A 63 -3.94 7.38 3.24
C VAL A 63 -4.72 7.02 1.96
N GLY A 64 -5.90 7.59 1.75
CA GLY A 64 -6.62 7.49 0.48
C GLY A 64 -5.84 8.07 -0.71
N ILE A 65 -5.23 9.25 -0.56
CA ILE A 65 -4.36 9.87 -1.56
C ILE A 65 -3.18 8.94 -1.87
N TYR A 66 -2.55 8.35 -0.85
CA TYR A 66 -1.44 7.41 -1.05
C TYR A 66 -1.84 6.22 -1.93
N HIS A 67 -3.02 5.64 -1.70
CA HIS A 67 -3.55 4.57 -2.56
C HIS A 67 -3.79 5.05 -4.00
N ALA A 68 -4.33 6.25 -4.20
CA ALA A 68 -4.57 6.80 -5.55
C ALA A 68 -3.26 7.06 -6.31
N VAL A 69 -2.24 7.60 -5.62
CA VAL A 69 -0.92 7.85 -6.20
C VAL A 69 -0.27 6.54 -6.64
N ILE A 70 -0.29 5.52 -5.78
CA ILE A 70 0.26 4.19 -6.09
C ILE A 70 -0.50 3.54 -7.25
N ALA A 71 -1.84 3.61 -7.25
CA ALA A 71 -2.63 3.09 -8.37
C ALA A 71 -2.21 3.71 -9.71
N ASN A 72 -2.15 5.03 -9.75
CA ASN A 72 -1.91 5.75 -11.00
C ASN A 72 -0.46 5.62 -11.47
N ILE A 73 0.50 5.98 -10.62
CA ILE A 73 1.90 6.08 -11.05
C ILE A 73 2.55 4.70 -11.11
N PHE A 74 2.40 3.90 -10.04
CA PHE A 74 3.08 2.62 -9.96
C PHE A 74 2.36 1.57 -10.82
N PHE A 75 1.09 1.28 -10.54
CA PHE A 75 0.41 0.17 -11.20
C PHE A 75 0.00 0.46 -12.64
N ILE A 76 -0.66 1.60 -12.90
CA ILE A 76 -1.23 1.90 -14.23
C ILE A 76 -0.17 2.43 -15.20
N GLN A 77 0.64 3.41 -14.80
CA GLN A 77 1.59 4.05 -15.74
C GLN A 77 2.88 3.25 -15.95
N LYS A 78 3.43 2.62 -14.89
CA LYS A 78 4.72 1.93 -14.97
C LYS A 78 4.58 0.42 -15.15
N PHE A 79 3.74 -0.24 -14.34
CA PHE A 79 3.68 -1.70 -14.31
C PHE A 79 2.68 -2.32 -15.29
N ALA A 80 1.61 -1.63 -15.70
CA ALA A 80 0.64 -2.19 -16.65
C ALA A 80 1.25 -2.47 -18.03
N LEU A 81 2.32 -1.76 -18.40
CA LEU A 81 3.05 -1.98 -19.67
C LEU A 81 3.75 -3.34 -19.73
N ILE A 82 4.12 -3.91 -18.59
CA ILE A 82 4.89 -5.16 -18.49
C ILE A 82 4.11 -6.29 -17.81
N ASN A 83 2.99 -5.98 -17.17
CA ASN A 83 2.17 -6.94 -16.45
C ASN A 83 0.71 -6.51 -16.54
N THR A 84 -0.07 -7.24 -17.34
CA THR A 84 -1.51 -7.00 -17.52
C THR A 84 -2.30 -7.12 -16.22
N ALA A 85 -1.85 -7.93 -15.25
CA ALA A 85 -2.48 -8.00 -13.93
C ALA A 85 -2.32 -6.69 -13.13
N SER A 86 -1.28 -5.90 -13.41
CA SER A 86 -1.01 -4.65 -12.68
C SER A 86 -2.09 -3.60 -12.88
N GLU A 87 -2.74 -3.55 -14.04
CA GLU A 87 -3.85 -2.64 -14.29
C GLU A 87 -5.02 -2.91 -13.33
N TYR A 88 -5.40 -4.19 -13.18
CA TYR A 88 -6.45 -4.61 -12.26
C TYR A 88 -6.11 -4.34 -10.79
N ILE A 89 -4.83 -4.50 -10.43
CA ILE A 89 -4.33 -4.12 -9.10
C ILE A 89 -4.44 -2.60 -8.90
N GLY A 90 -4.13 -1.81 -9.93
CA GLY A 90 -4.35 -0.36 -9.93
C GLY A 90 -5.81 0.00 -9.65
N TYR A 91 -6.77 -0.65 -10.31
CA TYR A 91 -8.20 -0.44 -10.04
C TYR A 91 -8.61 -0.84 -8.62
N LEU A 92 -8.04 -1.92 -8.07
CA LEU A 92 -8.24 -2.30 -6.67
C LEU A 92 -7.77 -1.19 -5.71
N TYR A 93 -6.61 -0.59 -5.97
CA TYR A 93 -6.08 0.52 -5.18
C TYR A 93 -6.91 1.80 -5.31
N LEU A 94 -7.42 2.12 -6.50
CA LEU A 94 -8.36 3.24 -6.69
C LEU A 94 -9.67 3.00 -5.92
N LEU A 95 -10.17 1.77 -5.91
CA LEU A 95 -11.35 1.41 -5.13
C LEU A 95 -11.07 1.60 -3.63
N ILE A 96 -9.94 1.11 -3.11
CA ILE A 96 -9.54 1.31 -1.70
C ILE A 96 -9.44 2.80 -1.37
N SER A 97 -8.84 3.60 -2.26
CA SER A 97 -8.74 5.05 -2.13
C SER A 97 -10.12 5.71 -1.99
N PHE A 98 -11.05 5.40 -2.90
CA PHE A 98 -12.41 5.93 -2.88
C PHE A 98 -13.17 5.55 -1.61
N LEU A 99 -13.02 4.29 -1.15
CA LEU A 99 -13.64 3.81 0.08
C LEU A 99 -13.05 4.51 1.32
N LEU A 100 -11.74 4.79 1.34
CA LEU A 100 -11.08 5.55 2.42
C LEU A 100 -11.56 7.00 2.47
N PHE A 101 -11.70 7.67 1.33
CA PHE A 101 -12.31 9.01 1.28
C PHE A 101 -13.76 8.97 1.80
N SER A 102 -14.55 8.00 1.33
CA SER A 102 -15.91 7.79 1.80
C SER A 102 -15.99 7.56 3.32
N LEU A 103 -14.99 6.89 3.90
CA LEU A 103 -14.88 6.71 5.34
C LEU A 103 -14.46 8.00 6.05
N ALA A 104 -13.57 8.81 5.46
CA ALA A 104 -13.07 10.07 5.99
C ALA A 104 -14.16 11.13 6.15
N PHE A 105 -15.15 11.17 5.25
CA PHE A 105 -16.28 12.11 5.32
C PHE A 105 -17.37 11.69 6.32
N ARG A 106 -17.28 10.50 6.91
CA ARG A 106 -18.19 10.07 7.98
C ARG A 106 -17.70 10.58 9.34
N SER A 107 -18.59 10.70 10.31
CA SER A 107 -18.25 11.11 11.69
C SER A 107 -17.48 10.00 12.43
N GLN A 108 -16.20 9.85 12.08
CA GLN A 108 -15.30 8.85 12.64
C GLN A 108 -14.61 9.36 13.89
N ARG A 109 -14.26 8.44 14.78
CA ARG A 109 -13.51 8.72 16.00
C ARG A 109 -12.40 7.68 16.19
N TRP A 110 -11.31 8.10 16.79
CA TRP A 110 -10.25 7.19 17.23
C TRP A 110 -10.75 6.28 18.35
N LYS A 111 -10.28 5.03 18.39
CA LYS A 111 -10.45 4.17 19.57
C LYS A 111 -9.72 4.78 20.77
N LYS A 112 -10.19 4.46 21.98
CA LYS A 112 -9.60 4.96 23.24
C LYS A 112 -8.17 4.45 23.49
N SER A 113 -7.83 3.29 22.92
CA SER A 113 -6.51 2.68 23.02
C SER A 113 -6.14 1.99 21.70
N HIS A 114 -4.83 1.95 21.40
CA HIS A 114 -4.28 1.18 20.30
C HIS A 114 -3.70 -0.13 20.85
N SER A 115 -3.90 -1.23 20.14
CA SER A 115 -3.19 -2.46 20.47
C SER A 115 -1.70 -2.34 20.10
N LYS A 116 -0.84 -3.15 20.70
CA LYS A 116 0.58 -3.21 20.32
C LYS A 116 0.74 -3.56 18.83
N ILE A 117 -0.05 -4.51 18.32
CA ILE A 117 -0.06 -4.93 16.92
C ILE A 117 -0.41 -3.75 16.00
N THR A 118 -1.42 -2.96 16.38
CA THR A 118 -1.82 -1.76 15.64
C THR A 118 -0.67 -0.75 15.52
N LEU A 119 0.04 -0.48 16.62
CA LEU A 119 1.20 0.42 16.62
C LEU A 119 2.33 -0.13 15.74
N VAL A 120 2.60 -1.44 15.81
CA VAL A 120 3.59 -2.10 14.95
C VAL A 120 3.23 -1.91 13.47
N LEU A 121 1.98 -2.19 13.07
CA LEU A 121 1.53 -2.01 11.69
C LEU A 121 1.71 -0.56 11.19
N ILE A 122 1.43 0.42 12.05
CA ILE A 122 1.60 1.85 11.73
C ILE A 122 3.09 2.17 11.56
N VAL A 123 3.94 1.82 12.53
CA VAL A 123 5.37 2.14 12.49
C VAL A 123 6.05 1.45 11.31
N VAL A 124 5.76 0.16 11.11
CA VAL A 124 6.27 -0.62 9.98
C VAL A 124 5.79 -0.03 8.65
N GLY A 125 4.50 0.25 8.52
CA GLY A 125 3.95 0.85 7.31
C GLY A 125 4.57 2.21 6.98
N LEU A 126 4.78 3.07 7.98
CA LEU A 126 5.32 4.42 7.76
C LEU A 126 6.81 4.46 7.43
N PHE A 127 7.63 3.69 8.16
CA PHE A 127 9.07 3.95 8.22
C PHE A 127 9.97 2.76 7.95
N VAL A 128 9.45 1.53 7.93
CA VAL A 128 10.30 0.36 7.67
C VAL A 128 10.35 0.12 6.17
N PRO A 129 11.49 0.38 5.50
CA PRO A 129 11.70 -0.15 4.15
C PRO A 129 11.71 -1.68 4.28
N PHE A 130 10.67 -2.34 3.79
CA PHE A 130 10.44 -3.76 4.07
C PHE A 130 11.47 -4.69 3.41
N HIS A 131 12.40 -4.15 2.63
CA HIS A 131 13.43 -4.89 1.90
C HIS A 131 14.77 -4.85 2.65
N PHE A 132 14.81 -5.57 3.77
CA PHE A 132 15.99 -5.69 4.62
C PHE A 132 16.84 -6.95 4.31
N PHE A 133 16.38 -7.83 3.40
CA PHE A 133 16.84 -9.23 3.39
C PHE A 133 17.81 -9.67 2.31
N ARG A 134 18.30 -8.83 1.38
CA ARG A 134 19.47 -9.28 0.59
C ARG A 134 20.44 -8.25 0.02
N GLN A 135 20.03 -7.04 -0.34
CA GLN A 135 20.96 -5.98 -0.79
C GLN A 135 20.32 -4.60 -0.52
N PHE A 136 20.77 -3.91 0.54
CA PHE A 136 20.19 -2.62 0.93
C PHE A 136 20.84 -1.50 0.13
N GLU A 137 20.17 -1.04 -0.93
CA GLU A 137 20.52 0.23 -1.59
C GLU A 137 19.48 1.29 -1.27
N LEU A 138 19.94 2.52 -1.00
CA LEU A 138 19.08 3.67 -0.67
C LEU A 138 18.06 3.97 -1.79
N THR A 139 18.41 3.61 -3.02
CA THR A 139 17.57 3.68 -4.23
C THR A 139 16.35 2.77 -4.20
N HIS A 140 16.28 1.78 -3.30
CA HIS A 140 15.16 0.85 -3.19
C HIS A 140 14.21 1.15 -2.02
N ILE A 141 14.45 2.24 -1.27
CA ILE A 141 13.59 2.62 -0.15
C ILE A 141 12.20 3.01 -0.65
N MET A 142 11.17 2.34 -0.12
CA MET A 142 9.77 2.66 -0.39
C MET A 142 9.05 2.91 0.94
N LEU A 143 8.60 4.15 1.13
CA LEU A 143 7.80 4.55 2.29
C LEU A 143 6.30 4.41 1.99
N ALA A 144 5.42 4.52 2.99
CA ALA A 144 3.99 4.64 2.72
C ALA A 144 3.71 5.88 1.85
N GLY A 145 2.81 5.72 0.87
CA GLY A 145 2.59 6.65 -0.23
C GLY A 145 3.42 6.34 -1.48
N TRP A 146 4.41 5.46 -1.36
CA TRP A 146 5.35 5.10 -2.41
C TRP A 146 5.44 3.60 -2.65
N GLY A 147 5.51 2.84 -1.56
CA GLY A 147 5.45 1.38 -1.55
C GLY A 147 4.02 0.89 -1.36
N SER A 148 3.59 -0.02 -2.22
CA SER A 148 2.28 -0.67 -2.17
C SER A 148 2.08 -1.43 -0.85
N LEU A 149 3.08 -2.20 -0.41
CA LEU A 149 3.06 -2.97 0.83
C LEU A 149 3.00 -2.06 2.07
N ASN A 150 3.91 -1.09 2.18
CA ASN A 150 3.96 -0.11 3.27
C ASN A 150 2.63 0.62 3.47
N THR A 151 2.04 1.08 2.37
CA THR A 151 0.75 1.78 2.38
C THR A 151 -0.38 0.86 2.83
N SER A 152 -0.36 -0.41 2.44
CA SER A 152 -1.34 -1.41 2.85
C SER A 152 -1.24 -1.76 4.34
N LEU A 153 -0.01 -1.94 4.86
CA LEU A 153 0.22 -2.15 6.30
C LEU A 153 -0.23 -0.96 7.13
N LEU A 154 0.11 0.26 6.70
CA LEU A 154 -0.36 1.49 7.32
C LEU A 154 -1.89 1.55 7.32
N THR A 155 -2.54 1.20 6.22
CA THR A 155 -4.01 1.19 6.09
C THR A 155 -4.65 0.27 7.11
N LEU A 156 -4.15 -0.96 7.28
CA LEU A 156 -4.64 -1.89 8.31
C LEU A 156 -4.43 -1.36 9.73
N GLY A 157 -3.25 -0.76 10.00
CA GLY A 157 -2.95 -0.10 11.26
C GLY A 157 -3.92 1.05 11.57
N VAL A 158 -4.17 1.93 10.61
CA VAL A 158 -5.12 3.05 10.74
C VAL A 158 -6.54 2.52 10.96
N LEU A 159 -7.03 1.60 10.12
CA LEU A 159 -8.39 1.09 10.24
C LEU A 159 -8.62 0.36 11.58
N SER A 160 -7.65 -0.40 12.08
CA SER A 160 -7.75 -1.04 13.40
C SER A 160 -7.84 -0.04 14.55
N SER A 161 -7.38 1.20 14.35
CA SER A 161 -7.42 2.32 15.28
C SER A 161 -8.72 3.15 15.23
N VAL A 162 -9.56 2.95 14.22
CA VAL A 162 -10.85 3.67 14.07
C VAL A 162 -11.97 2.93 14.80
N GLN A 163 -12.86 3.66 15.46
CA GLN A 163 -14.08 3.13 16.09
C GLN A 163 -14.99 2.42 15.06
N ASP A 164 -16.05 1.77 15.52
CA ASP A 164 -16.89 0.92 14.66
C ASP A 164 -17.95 1.67 13.84
N THR A 165 -17.91 3.00 13.81
CA THR A 165 -18.74 3.79 12.91
C THR A 165 -18.42 3.41 11.46
N GLY A 166 -19.39 2.85 10.72
CA GLY A 166 -19.14 2.34 9.36
C GLY A 166 -18.41 0.99 9.32
N LYS A 167 -18.66 0.10 10.30
CA LYS A 167 -18.05 -1.24 10.41
C LYS A 167 -17.95 -2.04 9.11
N TYR A 168 -18.97 -2.01 8.26
CA TYR A 168 -18.98 -2.76 6.99
C TYR A 168 -17.97 -2.18 5.99
N LEU A 169 -17.94 -0.86 5.84
CA LEU A 169 -16.99 -0.18 4.97
C LEU A 169 -15.56 -0.43 5.44
N LYS A 170 -15.30 -0.34 6.74
CA LYS A 170 -14.01 -0.68 7.34
C LYS A 170 -13.60 -2.13 7.05
N LYS A 171 -14.50 -3.10 7.29
CA LYS A 171 -14.24 -4.52 7.03
C LYS A 171 -13.93 -4.78 5.56
N LEU A 172 -14.68 -4.16 4.66
CA LEU A 172 -14.44 -4.27 3.22
C LEU A 172 -13.06 -3.74 2.84
N ILE A 173 -12.69 -2.53 3.29
CA ILE A 173 -11.36 -1.97 3.00
C ILE A 173 -10.27 -2.87 3.58
N SER A 174 -10.41 -3.34 4.81
CA SER A 174 -9.44 -4.26 5.43
C SER A 174 -9.32 -5.57 4.66
N ALA A 175 -10.42 -6.15 4.20
CA ALA A 175 -10.42 -7.39 3.42
C ALA A 175 -9.70 -7.21 2.07
N LEU A 176 -10.00 -6.13 1.33
CA LEU A 176 -9.33 -5.80 0.08
C LEU A 176 -7.83 -5.56 0.27
N THR A 177 -7.46 -4.87 1.35
CA THR A 177 -6.06 -4.59 1.69
C THR A 177 -5.31 -5.87 2.08
N LEU A 178 -5.94 -6.76 2.85
CA LEU A 178 -5.37 -8.07 3.20
C LEU A 178 -5.22 -8.97 1.97
N PHE A 179 -6.23 -8.99 1.10
CA PHE A 179 -6.15 -9.72 -0.16
C PHE A 179 -4.93 -9.29 -0.98
N TRP A 180 -4.69 -7.98 -1.10
CA TRP A 180 -3.49 -7.48 -1.76
C TRP A 180 -2.19 -7.92 -1.07
N ILE A 181 -2.09 -7.79 0.27
CA ILE A 181 -0.88 -8.19 0.99
C ILE A 181 -0.57 -9.68 0.77
N LEU A 182 -1.60 -10.53 0.81
CA LEU A 182 -1.44 -11.96 0.54
C LEU A 182 -0.95 -12.20 -0.89
N LEU A 183 -1.58 -11.56 -1.87
CA LEU A 183 -1.16 -11.65 -3.28
C LEU A 183 0.28 -11.17 -3.49
N TYR A 184 0.68 -10.07 -2.85
CA TYR A 184 2.05 -9.55 -2.89
C TYR A 184 3.06 -10.57 -2.39
N PHE A 185 2.82 -11.20 -1.23
CA PHE A 185 3.71 -12.22 -0.69
C PHE A 185 3.73 -13.48 -1.54
N THR A 186 2.59 -13.89 -2.10
CA THR A 186 2.55 -15.01 -3.04
C THR A 186 3.46 -14.73 -4.23
N VAL A 187 3.30 -13.58 -4.89
CA VAL A 187 4.14 -13.20 -6.05
C VAL A 187 5.61 -13.06 -5.66
N ALA A 188 5.91 -12.47 -4.49
CA ALA A 188 7.28 -12.32 -4.03
C ALA A 188 7.98 -13.67 -3.81
N ILE A 189 7.29 -14.68 -3.30
CA ILE A 189 7.83 -16.04 -3.14
C ILE A 189 8.16 -16.69 -4.49
N TYR A 190 7.39 -16.40 -5.55
CA TYR A 190 7.64 -16.94 -6.90
C TYR A 190 8.70 -16.16 -7.69
N LEU A 191 9.13 -14.99 -7.20
CA LEU A 191 10.17 -14.16 -7.80
C LEU A 191 11.57 -14.45 -7.23
N ASP A 192 11.67 -15.21 -6.13
CA ASP A 192 12.92 -15.69 -5.51
C ASP A 192 13.37 -17.04 -6.09
#